data_AF-A0A7W8AFZ8-F1
#
_entry.id   AF-A0A7W8AFZ8-F1
#
_cell.length_a   1.000
_cell.length_b   1.000
_cell.length_c   1.000
_cell.angle_alpha   90.00
_cell.angle_beta   90.00
_cell.angle_gamma   90.00
#
_symmetry.space_group_name_H-M   'P 1'
#
loop_
_entity.id
_entity.type
_entity.pdbx_description
1 polymer ?
#
loop_
_entity_poly.entity_id
_entity_poly.type
_entity_poly.pdbx_seq_one_letter_code
_entity_poly.pdbx_strand_id
1 'polypeptide(L)' 'MTAATPHIGEGKVADYGILAIVPGQCSVAAWGPGLDTHGNSVSATIALETFARTSGLSLF' A
#
# COMPACT_ATOMS: atom_id res chain seq x y z
N MET A 1 -15.78 -3.55 10.97
CA MET A 1 -14.52 -2.87 10.61
C MET A 1 -13.58 -2.97 11.79
N THR A 2 -12.68 -3.94 11.81
CA THR A 2 -11.58 -3.98 12.78
C THR A 2 -10.39 -3.38 12.08
N ALA A 3 -9.97 -2.18 12.48
CA ALA A 3 -8.69 -1.63 12.07
C ALA A 3 -7.61 -2.48 12.76
N ALA A 4 -6.81 -3.21 11.97
CA ALA A 4 -5.64 -3.91 12.48
C ALA A 4 -4.75 -2.88 13.19
N THR A 5 -4.44 -3.13 14.46
CA THR A 5 -3.57 -2.26 15.26
C THR A 5 -2.20 -2.19 14.57
N PRO A 6 -1.70 -1.01 14.18
CA PRO A 6 -0.41 -0.92 13.52
C PRO A 6 0.68 -1.39 14.46
N HIS A 7 1.58 -2.26 13.98
CA HIS A 7 2.76 -2.64 14.74
C HIS A 7 3.69 -1.44 14.82
N ILE A 8 3.66 -0.72 15.95
CA ILE A 8 4.59 0.37 16.25
C ILE A 8 5.92 -0.24 16.66
N GLY A 9 6.78 -0.51 15.67
CA GLY A 9 8.18 -0.87 15.91
C GLY A 9 8.95 0.32 16.49
N GLU A 10 9.47 0.14 17.71
CA GLU A 10 10.63 0.84 18.30
C GLU A 10 10.70 2.39 18.23
N GLY A 11 9.57 3.09 18.07
CA GLY A 11 9.55 4.56 18.09
C GLY A 11 10.01 5.25 16.80
N LYS A 12 10.11 4.51 15.68
CA LYS A 12 10.18 5.08 14.33
C LYS A 12 8.93 4.71 13.56
N VAL A 13 8.24 5.69 12.97
CA VAL A 13 7.30 5.42 11.88
C VAL A 13 8.08 4.73 10.78
N ALA A 14 7.81 3.45 10.58
CA ALA A 14 8.52 2.66 9.61
C ALA A 14 7.82 2.89 8.25
N ASP A 15 8.52 3.57 7.36
CA ASP A 15 8.03 3.92 6.02
C ASP A 15 8.35 2.79 5.06
N TYR A 16 7.32 2.04 4.66
CA TYR A 16 7.45 0.98 3.67
C TYR A 16 6.64 1.33 2.42
N GLY A 17 7.06 0.77 1.28
CA GLY A 17 6.46 1.04 -0.02
C GLY A 17 6.05 -0.22 -0.74
N ILE A 18 5.06 -0.08 -1.62
CA ILE A 18 4.57 -1.12 -2.51
C ILE A 18 4.81 -0.65 -3.94
N LEU A 19 5.37 -1.52 -4.77
CA LEU A 19 5.55 -1.32 -6.21
C LEU A 19 4.61 -2.26 -6.96
N ALA A 20 3.74 -1.69 -7.79
CA ALA A 20 2.84 -2.40 -8.69
C ALA A 20 3.24 -2.15 -10.15
N ILE A 21 3.13 -3.18 -10.98
CA ILE A 21 3.46 -3.12 -12.41
C ILE A 21 2.20 -3.48 -13.20
N VAL A 22 1.81 -2.59 -14.11
CA VAL A 22 0.78 -2.83 -15.13
C VAL A 22 1.49 -3.11 -16.45
N PRO A 23 1.55 -4.37 -16.91
CA PRO A 23 2.35 -4.75 -18.08
C PRO A 23 1.99 -3.93 -19.32
N GLY A 24 3.01 -3.35 -19.95
CA GLY A 24 2.85 -2.54 -21.18
C GLY A 24 2.20 -1.17 -20.97
N GLN A 25 1.87 -0.77 -19.73
CA GLN A 25 1.21 0.50 -19.46
C GLN A 25 2.02 1.39 -18.50
N CYS A 26 2.28 0.93 -17.27
CA CYS A 26 2.97 1.74 -16.28
C CYS A 26 3.55 0.93 -15.11
N SER A 27 4.42 1.58 -14.35
CA SER A 27 4.89 1.14 -13.03
C SER A 27 4.46 2.18 -12.01
N VAL A 28 3.84 1.76 -10.91
CA VAL A 28 3.28 2.65 -9.88
C VAL A 28 3.83 2.26 -8.52
N ALA A 29 4.40 3.22 -7.81
CA ALA A 29 4.90 3.03 -6.45
C ALA A 29 4.10 3.91 -5.48
N ALA A 30 3.78 3.37 -4.31
CA ALA A 30 3.18 4.10 -3.20
C ALA A 30 3.95 3.81 -1.91
N TRP A 31 4.13 4.82 -1.06
CA TRP A 31 4.77 4.69 0.24
C TRP A 31 3.96 5.44 1.30
N GLY A 32 4.07 5.01 2.55
CA GLY A 32 3.52 5.74 3.67
C GLY A 32 3.51 4.96 4.98
N PRO A 33 3.15 5.63 6.08
CA PRO A 33 3.26 5.08 7.42
C PRO A 33 2.15 4.05 7.72
N GLY A 34 2.41 3.22 8.74
CA GLY A 34 1.44 2.28 9.28
C GLY A 34 1.56 0.91 8.64
N LEU A 35 2.17 -0.02 9.36
CA LEU A 35 2.28 -1.40 8.96
C LEU A 35 1.13 -2.24 9.50
N ASP A 36 0.63 -3.17 8.68
CA ASP A 36 -0.22 -4.26 9.14
C ASP A 36 0.59 -5.35 9.86
N THR A 37 -0.09 -6.42 10.27
CA THR A 37 0.52 -7.59 10.94
C THR A 37 1.52 -8.36 10.08
N HIS A 38 1.53 -8.13 8.77
CA HIS A 38 2.43 -8.77 7.82
C HIS A 38 3.60 -7.86 7.40
N GLY A 39 3.66 -6.63 7.91
CA GLY A 39 4.68 -5.67 7.54
C GLY A 39 4.43 -4.94 6.22
N ASN A 40 3.18 -4.92 5.73
CA ASN A 40 2.80 -4.12 4.56
C ASN A 40 2.30 -2.74 4.97
N SER A 41 2.67 -1.70 4.20
CA SER A 41 2.14 -0.36 4.41
C SER A 41 0.64 -0.31 4.09
N VAL A 42 -0.18 -0.06 5.10
CA VAL A 42 -1.64 0.07 5.00
C VAL A 42 -2.00 1.25 4.11
N SER A 43 -1.34 2.39 4.31
CA SER A 43 -1.59 3.59 3.49
C SER A 43 -1.23 3.38 2.02
N ALA A 44 -0.10 2.70 1.73
CA ALA A 44 0.28 2.38 0.36
C ALA A 44 -0.69 1.41 -0.30
N THR A 45 -1.19 0.43 0.48
CA THR A 45 -2.21 -0.52 0.01
C THR A 45 -3.50 0.18 -0.38
N ILE A 46 -4.02 1.07 0.49
CA ILE A 46 -5.24 1.85 0.21
C ILE A 46 -5.04 2.77 -1.01
N ALA A 47 -3.87 3.39 -1.13
CA ALA A 47 -3.56 4.26 -2.27
C ALA A 47 -3.56 3.48 -3.59
N LEU A 48 -2.95 2.29 -3.63
CA LEU A 48 -2.93 1.45 -4.82
C LEU A 48 -4.30 0.86 -5.15
N GLU A 49 -5.10 0.46 -4.14
CA GLU A 49 -6.47 0.02 -4.37
C GLU A 49 -7.33 1.13 -4.99
N THR A 50 -7.24 2.34 -4.42
CA THR A 50 -7.96 3.51 -4.92
C THR A 50 -7.51 3.87 -6.34
N PHE A 51 -6.20 3.82 -6.60
CA PHE A 51 -5.64 4.03 -7.93
C PHE A 51 -6.17 3.01 -8.93
N ALA A 52 -6.12 1.70 -8.61
CA ALA A 52 -6.60 0.65 -9.51
C ALA A 52 -8.10 0.82 -9.82
N ARG A 53 -8.91 1.16 -8.81
CA ARG A 53 -10.36 1.38 -8.95
C ARG A 53 -10.70 2.60 -9.81
N THR A 54 -9.95 3.69 -9.66
CA THR A 54 -10.24 4.96 -10.37
C THR A 54 -9.65 5.00 -11.79
N SER A 55 -8.51 4.36 -12.01
CA SER A 55 -7.83 4.31 -13.31
C SER A 55 -8.37 3.21 -14.24
N GLY A 56 -9.07 2.21 -13.71
CA GLY A 56 -9.50 1.04 -14.48
C GLY A 56 -8.34 0.14 -14.91
N LEU A 57 -7.16 0.29 -14.31
CA LEU A 57 -5.94 -0.47 -14.64
C LEU A 57 -5.84 -1.82 -13.90
N SER A 58 -6.93 -2.27 -13.27
CA SER A 58 -7.01 -3.63 -12.74
C SER A 58 -6.95 -4.63 -13.88
N LEU A 59 -6.18 -5.69 -13.71
CA LEU A 59 -6.10 -6.79 -14.68
C LEU A 59 -7.24 -7.82 -14.54
N PHE A 60 -7.99 -7.73 -13.44
CA PHE A 60 -9.12 -8.59 -13.07
C PHE A 60 -10.31 -7.73 -12.66
#